data_AF-A0A812V167-F1
#
_entry.id   AF-A0A812V167-F1
#
_cell.length_a   1.000
_cell.length_b   1.000
_cell.length_c   1.000
_cell.angle_alpha   90.00
_cell.angle_beta   90.00
_cell.angle_gamma   90.00
#
_symmetry.space_group_name_H-M   'P 1'
#
loop_
_entity.id
_entity.type
_entity.pdbx_description
1 polymer ?
#
loop_
_entity_poly.entity_id
_entity_poly.type
_entity_poly.pdbx_seq_one_letter_code
_entity_poly.pdbx_strand_id
1 'polypeptide(L)'
;MLVFAGSSAANQNDLWRFSWRAGLWTELLSETRPPARSRHSAILDSISQSMIIFGGWSGSVPLHDPWHCSLWTRVWTLLQSPPGLAARAGHTAVLDSVSVSMLVFGGIAYNNESFSYAGDLWNYSLVTDSWSQLAPPGPYPSPEGREDHS
;
A
#
# COMPACT_ATOMS: atom_id res chain seq x y z
N MET A 1 16.98 0.78 3.46
CA MET A 1 15.87 0.79 2.49
C MET A 1 15.15 -0.55 2.58
N LEU A 2 13.84 -0.58 2.39
CA LEU A 2 13.05 -1.81 2.28
C LEU A 2 12.51 -1.94 0.85
N VAL A 3 12.45 -3.17 0.36
CA VAL A 3 11.80 -3.52 -0.92
C VAL A 3 10.92 -4.72 -0.65
N PHE A 4 9.64 -4.61 -1.00
CA PHE A 4 8.69 -5.71 -0.88
C PHE A 4 8.09 -6.00 -2.25
N ALA A 5 7.98 -7.28 -2.60
CA ALA A 5 7.28 -7.74 -3.79
C ALA A 5 7.78 -7.08 -5.10
N GLY A 6 6.91 -6.91 -6.09
CA GLY A 6 7.26 -6.37 -7.40
C GLY A 6 7.10 -7.39 -8.52
N SER A 7 7.44 -7.00 -9.75
CA SER A 7 7.29 -7.83 -10.94
C SER A 7 8.65 -8.15 -11.56
N SER A 8 8.89 -9.42 -11.83
CA SER A 8 10.01 -9.93 -12.61
C SER A 8 9.47 -10.78 -13.78
N ALA A 9 9.87 -12.04 -13.92
CA ALA A 9 9.14 -13.02 -14.74
C ALA A 9 7.77 -13.39 -14.16
N ALA A 10 7.63 -13.24 -12.83
CA ALA A 10 6.38 -13.35 -12.10
C ALA A 10 6.32 -12.29 -11.00
N ASN A 11 5.15 -12.10 -10.39
CA ASN A 11 5.04 -11.29 -9.18
C ASN A 11 5.80 -11.95 -8.02
N GLN A 12 6.43 -11.13 -7.19
CA GLN A 12 7.16 -11.56 -6.00
C GLN A 12 6.37 -11.23 -4.73
N ASN A 13 6.75 -11.82 -3.60
CA ASN A 13 6.25 -11.51 -2.25
C ASN A 13 7.33 -11.57 -1.17
N ASP A 14 8.59 -11.40 -1.55
CA ASP A 14 9.74 -11.33 -0.66
C ASP A 14 9.92 -9.93 -0.08
N LEU A 15 10.53 -9.85 1.10
CA LEU A 15 10.89 -8.60 1.76
C LEU A 15 12.41 -8.53 1.89
N TRP A 16 13.00 -7.47 1.34
CA TRP A 16 14.44 -7.23 1.36
C TRP A 16 14.76 -5.95 2.10
N ARG A 17 15.88 -5.96 2.83
CA ARG A 17 16.44 -4.79 3.49
C ARG A 17 17.85 -4.51 2.99
N PHE A 18 18.08 -3.28 2.55
CA PHE A 18 19.41 -2.77 2.30
C PHE A 18 19.94 -2.03 3.53
N SER A 19 21.12 -2.45 4.00
CA SER A 19 21.88 -1.78 5.05
C SER A 19 22.92 -0.85 4.44
N TRP A 20 22.76 0.46 4.60
CA TRP A 20 23.71 1.46 4.12
C TRP A 20 25.09 1.31 4.78
N ARG A 21 25.12 0.97 6.07
CA ARG A 21 26.37 0.82 6.82
C ARG A 21 27.17 -0.40 6.36
N ALA A 22 26.49 -1.50 6.03
CA ALA A 22 27.15 -2.73 5.58
C ALA A 22 27.32 -2.79 4.06
N GLY A 23 26.56 -2.02 3.29
CA GLY A 23 26.53 -2.12 1.84
C GLY A 23 25.93 -3.43 1.32
N LEU A 24 25.06 -4.06 2.10
CA LEU A 24 24.54 -5.40 1.82
C LEU A 24 23.02 -5.45 1.84
N TRP A 25 22.49 -6.30 0.97
CA TRP A 25 21.11 -6.74 0.96
C TRP A 25 20.92 -7.95 1.86
N THR A 26 19.80 -8.00 2.57
CA THR A 26 19.41 -9.13 3.41
C THR A 26 17.92 -9.38 3.22
N GLU A 27 17.57 -10.61 2.85
CA GLU A 27 16.18 -11.05 2.84
C GLU A 27 15.67 -11.18 4.28
N LEU A 28 14.52 -10.58 4.55
CA LEU A 28 13.82 -10.68 5.81
C LEU A 28 12.76 -11.79 5.68
N LEU A 29 13.16 -13.00 6.06
CA LEU A 29 12.27 -14.16 6.04
C LEU A 29 11.09 -13.98 7.01
N SER A 30 9.91 -14.38 6.56
CA SER A 30 8.63 -14.32 7.26
C SER A 30 7.85 -15.61 7.03
N GLU A 31 7.23 -16.15 8.07
CA GLU A 31 6.39 -17.35 7.97
C GLU A 31 5.07 -17.05 7.27
N THR A 32 4.43 -15.94 7.63
CA THR A 32 3.25 -15.39 6.96
C THR A 32 3.68 -14.28 6.02
N ARG A 33 3.14 -14.25 4.80
CA ARG A 33 3.42 -13.20 3.81
C ARG A 33 2.16 -12.90 2.98
N PRO A 34 1.99 -11.65 2.53
CA PRO A 34 0.97 -11.31 1.55
C PRO A 34 1.15 -12.12 0.25
N PRO A 35 0.07 -12.35 -0.50
CA PRO A 35 0.17 -12.85 -1.87
C PRO A 35 1.08 -11.98 -2.74
N ALA A 36 1.73 -12.63 -3.71
CA ALA A 36 2.61 -11.96 -4.66
C ALA A 36 1.88 -10.90 -5.47
N ARG A 37 2.49 -9.73 -5.58
CA ARG A 37 1.86 -8.53 -6.15
C ARG A 37 2.87 -7.55 -6.74
N SER A 38 2.42 -6.70 -7.65
CA SER A 38 3.17 -5.55 -8.17
C SER A 38 2.30 -4.29 -8.14
N ARG A 39 2.85 -3.11 -8.44
CA ARG A 39 2.09 -1.83 -8.47
C ARG A 39 1.28 -1.53 -7.20
N HIS A 40 1.68 -2.09 -6.06
CA HIS A 40 1.11 -1.80 -4.76
C HIS A 40 1.79 -0.54 -4.20
N SER A 41 1.17 0.10 -3.22
CA SER A 41 1.82 1.14 -2.44
C SER A 41 2.27 0.59 -1.08
N ALA A 42 3.30 1.22 -0.52
CA ALA A 42 3.79 0.88 0.81
C ALA A 42 4.13 2.15 1.59
N ILE A 43 3.81 2.15 2.88
CA ILE A 43 4.29 3.16 3.82
C ILE A 43 5.14 2.50 4.91
N LEU A 44 6.06 3.27 5.48
CA LEU A 44 6.92 2.86 6.58
C LEU A 44 6.72 3.81 7.76
N ASP A 45 6.19 3.29 8.86
CA ASP A 45 6.19 3.99 10.13
C ASP A 45 7.46 3.62 10.92
N SER A 46 8.39 4.57 10.96
CA SER A 46 9.65 4.42 11.69
C SER A 46 9.49 4.40 13.21
N ILE A 47 8.40 4.94 13.75
CA ILE A 47 8.17 4.99 15.20
C ILE A 47 7.77 3.60 15.68
N SER A 48 6.75 3.00 15.07
CA SER A 48 6.33 1.63 15.40
C SER A 48 7.19 0.54 14.76
N GLN A 49 8.11 0.90 13.85
CA GLN A 49 8.87 -0.03 13.00
C GLN A 49 7.92 -0.98 12.25
N SER A 50 6.92 -0.40 11.60
CA SER A 50 5.90 -1.14 10.86
C SER A 50 5.87 -0.72 9.40
N MET A 51 5.64 -1.69 8.53
CA MET A 51 5.34 -1.45 7.11
C MET A 51 3.87 -1.76 6.87
N ILE A 52 3.16 -0.87 6.18
CA ILE A 52 1.83 -1.16 5.63
C ILE A 52 1.97 -1.22 4.13
N ILE A 53 1.35 -2.23 3.51
CA ILE A 53 1.15 -2.27 2.06
C ILE A 53 -0.35 -2.27 1.77
N PHE A 54 -0.73 -1.71 0.62
CA PHE A 54 -2.12 -1.71 0.19
C PHE A 54 -2.24 -1.99 -1.31
N GLY A 55 -3.22 -2.83 -1.64
CA GLY A 55 -3.63 -3.12 -3.01
C GLY A 55 -2.51 -3.69 -3.88
N GLY A 56 -2.49 -3.25 -5.14
CA GLY A 56 -1.59 -3.73 -6.18
C GLY A 56 -2.26 -4.64 -7.19
N TRP A 57 -1.46 -5.30 -8.01
CA TRP A 57 -1.86 -6.18 -9.09
C TRP A 57 -1.38 -7.60 -8.81
N SER A 58 -2.31 -8.56 -8.76
CA SER A 58 -2.00 -9.97 -8.51
C SER A 58 -1.34 -10.68 -9.69
N GLY A 59 -1.39 -10.08 -10.89
CA GLY A 59 -1.10 -10.74 -12.16
C GLY A 59 -2.35 -10.90 -13.03
N SER A 60 -3.53 -10.82 -12.43
CA SER A 60 -4.81 -10.97 -13.15
C SER A 60 -5.87 -9.95 -12.74
N VAL A 61 -5.88 -9.51 -11.48
CA VAL A 61 -6.85 -8.54 -10.95
C VAL A 61 -6.19 -7.56 -9.98
N PRO A 62 -6.73 -6.34 -9.82
CA PRO A 62 -6.32 -5.45 -8.74
C PRO A 62 -6.69 -6.03 -7.38
N LEU A 63 -5.95 -5.63 -6.37
CA LEU A 63 -6.12 -6.03 -4.98
C LEU A 63 -6.61 -4.85 -4.14
N HIS A 64 -7.30 -5.13 -3.03
CA HIS A 64 -7.76 -4.12 -2.05
C HIS A 64 -7.39 -4.48 -0.61
N ASP A 65 -6.57 -5.52 -0.41
CA ASP A 65 -6.20 -6.00 0.91
C ASP A 65 -5.06 -5.16 1.50
N PRO A 66 -5.24 -4.59 2.71
CA PRO A 66 -4.15 -4.01 3.48
C PRO A 66 -3.43 -5.06 4.29
N TRP A 67 -2.09 -5.00 4.32
CA TRP A 67 -1.27 -5.85 5.16
C TRP A 67 -0.33 -5.03 6.02
N HIS A 68 -0.21 -5.41 7.29
CA HIS A 68 0.75 -4.87 8.24
C HIS A 68 1.91 -5.85 8.43
N CYS A 69 3.14 -5.35 8.43
CA CYS A 69 4.33 -6.08 8.84
C CYS A 69 4.96 -5.39 10.04
N SER A 70 5.09 -6.09 11.16
CA SER A 70 6.01 -5.68 12.22
C SER A 70 7.44 -6.01 11.79
N LEU A 71 8.33 -5.02 11.72
CA LEU A 71 9.73 -5.25 11.32
C LEU A 71 10.59 -5.87 12.43
N TRP A 72 10.09 -5.85 13.67
CA TRP A 72 10.71 -6.54 14.79
C TRP A 72 10.51 -8.05 14.71
N THR A 73 9.26 -8.48 14.54
CA THR A 73 8.89 -9.89 14.52
C THR A 73 8.89 -10.48 13.12
N ARG A 74 8.85 -9.63 12.08
CA ARG A 74 8.73 -10.00 10.66
C ARG A 74 7.46 -10.79 10.37
N VAL A 75 6.42 -10.58 11.19
CA VAL A 75 5.12 -11.21 11.01
C VAL A 75 4.25 -10.28 10.20
N TRP A 76 3.65 -10.83 9.14
CA TRP A 76 2.62 -10.17 8.36
C TRP A 76 1.24 -10.53 8.87
N THR A 77 0.40 -9.52 9.02
CA THR A 77 -1.00 -9.63 9.46
C THR A 77 -1.89 -8.96 8.42
N LEU A 78 -2.94 -9.67 7.98
CA LEU A 78 -3.98 -9.11 7.13
C LEU A 78 -4.85 -8.17 7.98
N LEU A 79 -5.02 -6.93 7.52
CA LEU A 79 -5.81 -5.91 8.18
C LEU A 79 -7.23 -5.87 7.60
N GLN A 80 -8.12 -5.10 8.26
CA GLN A 80 -9.48 -4.94 7.76
C GLN A 80 -9.48 -4.20 6.41
N SER A 81 -10.16 -4.81 5.43
CA SER A 81 -10.33 -4.22 4.12
C SER A 81 -11.24 -2.99 4.17
N PRO A 82 -10.95 -1.95 3.36
CA PRO A 82 -11.73 -0.73 3.32
C PRO A 82 -13.14 -0.97 2.77
N PRO A 83 -14.21 -0.55 3.47
CA PRO A 83 -15.55 -0.60 2.90
C PRO A 83 -15.69 0.43 1.78
N GLY A 84 -16.12 -0.02 0.60
CA GLY A 84 -16.43 0.86 -0.54
C GLY A 84 -15.23 1.34 -1.37
N LEU A 85 -13.99 1.14 -0.90
CA LEU A 85 -12.79 1.42 -1.69
C LEU A 85 -12.55 0.26 -2.66
N ALA A 86 -12.73 0.53 -3.96
CA ALA A 86 -12.46 -0.43 -5.02
C ALA A 86 -10.98 -0.86 -5.05
N ALA A 87 -10.76 -2.12 -5.43
CA ALA A 87 -9.43 -2.69 -5.62
C ALA A 87 -8.64 -1.92 -6.65
N ARG A 88 -7.35 -1.66 -6.37
CA ARG A 88 -6.57 -0.75 -7.19
C ARG A 88 -5.07 -1.06 -7.25
N ALA A 89 -4.47 -0.66 -8.36
CA ALA A 89 -3.04 -0.77 -8.64
C ALA A 89 -2.50 0.56 -9.20
N GLY A 90 -1.20 0.81 -9.08
CA GLY A 90 -0.56 2.02 -9.61
C GLY A 90 -0.95 3.30 -8.87
N HIS A 91 -1.42 3.17 -7.62
CA HIS A 91 -1.78 4.29 -6.77
C HIS A 91 -0.59 4.73 -5.91
N THR A 92 -0.65 5.95 -5.40
CA THR A 92 0.34 6.48 -4.45
C THR A 92 -0.18 6.35 -3.04
N ALA A 93 0.71 6.09 -2.10
CA ALA A 93 0.40 6.26 -0.69
C ALA A 93 1.53 6.93 0.08
N VAL A 94 1.15 7.69 1.11
CA VAL A 94 2.07 8.39 2.00
C VAL A 94 1.64 8.21 3.45
N LEU A 95 2.61 8.25 4.36
CA LEU A 95 2.35 8.30 5.80
C LEU A 95 2.20 9.76 6.23
N ASP A 96 1.03 10.11 6.77
CA ASP A 96 0.90 11.28 7.62
C ASP A 96 1.31 10.89 9.04
N SER A 97 2.51 11.33 9.45
CA SER A 97 3.06 11.02 10.78
C SER A 97 2.34 11.75 11.91
N VAL A 98 1.59 12.82 11.63
CA VAL A 98 0.88 13.58 12.68
C VAL A 98 -0.40 12.86 13.09
N SER A 99 -1.20 12.43 12.12
CA SER A 99 -2.41 11.63 12.38
C SER A 99 -2.14 10.13 12.49
N VAL A 100 -0.91 9.69 12.18
CA VAL A 100 -0.51 8.28 12.08
C VAL A 100 -1.46 7.54 11.14
N SER A 101 -1.55 8.04 9.91
CA SER A 101 -2.46 7.53 8.88
C SER A 101 -1.77 7.32 7.54
N MET A 102 -2.19 6.29 6.81
CA MET A 102 -1.84 6.08 5.41
C MET A 102 -2.85 6.83 4.53
N LEU A 103 -2.37 7.77 3.74
CA LEU A 103 -3.16 8.44 2.71
C LEU A 103 -2.95 7.75 1.37
N VAL A 104 -4.03 7.39 0.68
CA VAL A 104 -4.01 6.70 -0.62
C VAL A 104 -4.72 7.56 -1.65
N PHE A 105 -4.06 7.81 -2.78
CA PHE A 105 -4.62 8.57 -3.89
C PHE A 105 -4.38 7.87 -5.22
N GLY A 106 -5.38 7.94 -6.10
CA GLY A 106 -5.22 7.54 -7.48
C GLY A 106 -5.22 6.03 -7.74
N GLY A 107 -4.60 5.65 -8.86
CA GLY A 107 -4.50 4.30 -9.38
C GLY A 107 -5.59 3.93 -10.37
N ILE A 108 -5.42 2.77 -11.01
CA ILE A 108 -6.50 2.08 -11.70
C ILE A 108 -7.32 1.33 -10.65
N ALA A 109 -8.58 1.70 -10.50
CA ALA A 109 -9.57 1.00 -9.69
C ALA A 109 -10.38 0.01 -10.55
N TYR A 110 -10.81 -1.08 -9.93
CA TYR A 110 -11.70 -2.07 -10.52
C TYR A 110 -12.86 -2.35 -9.56
N ASN A 111 -14.09 -2.14 -10.05
CA ASN A 111 -15.32 -2.26 -9.27
C ASN A 111 -16.09 -3.57 -9.56
N ASN A 112 -15.42 -4.60 -10.08
CA ASN A 112 -16.00 -5.86 -10.58
C ASN A 112 -16.79 -5.77 -11.91
N GLU A 113 -16.86 -4.58 -12.52
CA GLU A 113 -17.53 -4.39 -13.82
C GLU A 113 -16.62 -3.71 -14.84
N SER A 114 -15.86 -2.70 -14.42
CA SER A 114 -15.00 -1.90 -15.29
C SER A 114 -13.78 -1.36 -14.57
N PHE A 115 -12.76 -1.01 -15.34
CA PHE A 115 -11.58 -0.29 -14.87
C PHE A 115 -11.79 1.21 -15.00
N SER A 116 -11.34 1.98 -14.02
CA SER A 116 -11.36 3.44 -14.05
C SER A 116 -10.13 4.04 -13.39
N TYR A 117 -9.74 5.24 -13.81
CA TYR A 117 -8.74 6.02 -13.11
C TYR A 117 -9.39 6.69 -11.90
N ALA A 118 -8.94 6.32 -10.71
CA ALA A 118 -9.49 6.84 -9.47
C ALA A 118 -8.92 8.23 -9.18
N GLY A 119 -9.76 9.19 -8.78
CA GLY A 119 -9.37 10.54 -8.34
C GLY A 119 -9.77 10.82 -6.89
N ASP A 120 -10.05 9.78 -6.12
CA ASP A 120 -10.44 9.83 -4.72
C ASP A 120 -9.22 9.80 -3.78
N LEU A 121 -9.37 10.41 -2.61
CA LEU A 121 -8.40 10.38 -1.52
C LEU A 121 -8.97 9.57 -0.36
N TRP A 122 -8.20 8.60 0.10
CA TRP A 122 -8.58 7.73 1.21
C TRP A 122 -7.58 7.83 2.34
N ASN A 123 -8.09 7.72 3.56
CA ASN A 123 -7.31 7.73 4.79
C ASN A 123 -7.52 6.41 5.53
N TYR A 124 -6.43 5.73 5.84
CA TYR A 124 -6.40 4.60 6.75
C TYR A 124 -5.70 5.01 8.04
N SER A 125 -6.43 5.10 9.14
CA SER A 125 -5.84 5.41 10.44
C SER A 125 -5.22 4.15 11.03
N LEU A 126 -3.91 4.18 11.30
CA LEU A 126 -3.23 3.08 11.97
C LEU A 126 -3.57 3.02 13.48
N VAL A 127 -4.18 4.08 14.03
CA VAL A 127 -4.58 4.14 15.44
C VAL A 127 -5.91 3.42 15.66
N THR A 128 -6.88 3.64 14.78
CA THR A 128 -8.24 3.10 14.91
C THR A 128 -8.51 1.89 14.02
N ASP A 129 -7.52 1.47 13.21
CA ASP A 129 -7.65 0.40 12.20
C ASP A 129 -8.90 0.59 11.33
N SER A 130 -9.05 1.79 10.78
CA SER A 130 -10.25 2.16 10.04
C SER A 130 -9.96 3.04 8.83
N TRP A 131 -10.80 2.84 7.81
CA TRP A 131 -10.75 3.57 6.56
C TRP A 131 -11.83 4.63 6.50
N SER A 132 -11.48 5.78 5.93
CA SER A 132 -12.43 6.84 5.58
C SER A 132 -12.05 7.48 4.25
N GLN A 133 -13.05 7.80 3.44
CA GLN A 133 -12.84 8.62 2.27
C GLN A 133 -12.75 10.09 2.71
N LEU A 134 -11.72 10.79 2.22
CA LEU A 134 -11.57 12.21 2.44
C LEU A 134 -12.17 12.98 1.26
N ALA A 135 -12.95 14.00 1.57
CA ALA A 135 -13.44 14.99 0.60
C ALA A 135 -12.94 16.37 1.04
N PRO A 136 -11.70 16.75 0.67
CA PRO A 136 -11.14 18.02 1.10
C PRO A 136 -12.01 19.18 0.61
N PRO A 137 -12.55 20.03 1.50
CA PRO A 137 -13.24 21.22 1.07
C PRO A 137 -12.21 22.19 0.49
N GLY A 138 -12.41 22.64 -0.74
CA GLY A 138 -11.50 23.56 -1.39
C GLY A 138 -12.16 24.31 -2.53
N PRO A 139 -11.64 25.51 -2.89
CA PRO A 139 -12.14 26.28 -4.02
C PRO A 139 -11.80 25.63 -5.38
N TYR A 140 -10.89 24.64 -5.38
CA TYR A 140 -10.45 23.92 -6.56
C TYR A 140 -10.94 22.46 -6.51
N PRO A 141 -11.26 21.86 -7.67
CA PRO A 141 -11.58 20.44 -7.73
C PRO A 141 -10.38 19.58 -7.29
N SER A 142 -10.66 18.40 -6.74
CA SER A 142 -9.64 17.38 -6.53
C SER A 142 -8.92 17.06 -7.85
N PRO A 143 -7.63 16.68 -7.81
CA PRO A 143 -6.94 16.27 -9.01
C PRO A 143 -7.69 15.13 -9.72
N GLU A 144 -7.70 15.16 -11.05
CA GLU A 144 -8.31 14.08 -11.85
C GLU A 144 -7.64 12.72 -11.55
N GLY A 145 -8.37 11.65 -11.87
CA GLY A 145 -7.85 10.31 -11.67
C GLY A 145 -6.64 10.00 -12.54
N ARG A 146 -5.64 9.34 -11.96
CA ARG A 146 -4.37 8.99 -12.61
C ARG A 146 -3.71 7.81 -11.91
N GLU A 147 -2.85 7.09 -12.61
CA GLU A 147 -2.01 6.03 -12.04
C GLU A 147 -0.52 6.35 -12.26
N ASP A 148 0.37 5.53 -11.67
CA ASP A 148 1.82 5.56 -11.86
C ASP A 148 2.44 6.96 -11.63
N HIS A 149 1.90 7.68 -10.64
CA HIS A 149 2.34 9.01 -10.20
C HIS A 149 3.14 8.92 -8.88
N SER A 150 3.83 10.00 -8.52
CA SER A 150 4.65 10.12 -7.30
C SER A 150 4.55 11.50 -6.68
#